data_AF-A0A2H9T3J2-F1
#
_entry.id   AF-A0A2H9T3J2-F1
#
_cell.length_a   1.000
_cell.length_b   1.000
_cell.length_c   1.000
_cell.angle_alpha   90.00
_cell.angle_beta   90.00
_cell.angle_gamma   90.00
#
_symmetry.space_group_name_H-M   'P 1'
#
loop_
_entity.id
_entity.type
_entity.pdbx_description
1 polymer ?
#
loop_
_entity_poly.entity_id
_entity_poly.type
_entity_poly.pdbx_seq_one_letter_code
_entity_poly.pdbx_strand_id
1 'polypeptide(L)'
;MLDKPITSVCADFKENHPNVSVSMSTFKRNKPNNIESTRKQHWEGCLCDLCTNIDLKLKALNQLATKKGSEIKMKDKYECLGITLCQKSGRYHQQECIMRKYLDCSVDNIVAHYQPLATQCIEEEVTYTKWERVKKNC
;
A
#
# COMPACT_ATOMS: atom_id res chain seq x y z
N MET A 1 2.26 14.19 -16.62
CA MET A 1 0.99 14.93 -16.44
C MET A 1 0.57 15.09 -14.97
N LEU A 2 0.99 14.21 -14.05
CA LEU A 2 0.54 14.22 -12.64
C LEU A 2 1.47 14.98 -11.67
N ASP A 3 2.61 15.49 -12.15
CA ASP A 3 3.60 16.20 -11.32
C ASP A 3 3.36 17.71 -11.23
N LYS A 4 2.41 18.23 -12.01
CA LYS A 4 2.01 19.64 -12.00
C LYS A 4 0.83 19.84 -11.04
N PRO A 5 0.75 21.00 -10.34
CA PRO A 5 -0.45 21.38 -9.59
C PRO A 5 -1.70 21.33 -10.48
N ILE A 6 -2.83 20.93 -9.91
CA ILE A 6 -4.10 20.80 -10.67
C ILE A 6 -4.54 22.10 -11.33
N THR A 7 -4.14 23.23 -10.76
CA THR A 7 -4.35 24.57 -11.32
C THR A 7 -3.60 24.75 -12.64
N SER A 8 -2.34 24.34 -12.70
CA SER A 8 -1.51 24.38 -13.91
C SER A 8 -2.03 23.42 -14.97
N VAL A 9 -2.44 22.20 -14.59
CA VAL A 9 -3.01 21.23 -15.56
C VAL A 9 -4.35 21.73 -16.12
N CYS A 10 -5.16 22.42 -15.32
CA CYS A 10 -6.41 23.02 -15.77
C CYS A 10 -6.17 24.22 -16.71
N ALA A 11 -5.12 25.01 -16.46
CA ALA A 11 -4.69 26.08 -17.36
C ALA A 11 -4.23 25.52 -18.71
N ASP A 12 -3.32 24.53 -18.69
CA ASP A 12 -2.86 23.81 -19.88
C ASP A 12 -4.07 23.24 -20.67
N PHE A 13 -5.05 22.66 -19.99
CA PHE A 13 -6.26 22.12 -20.64
C PHE A 13 -7.10 23.19 -21.35
N LYS A 14 -7.29 24.36 -20.72
CA LYS A 14 -8.06 25.47 -21.31
C LYS A 14 -7.35 26.09 -22.51
N GLU A 15 -6.02 26.15 -22.47
CA GLU A 15 -5.20 26.63 -23.58
C GLU A 15 -5.29 25.69 -24.79
N ASN A 16 -5.23 24.37 -24.55
CA ASN A 16 -5.28 23.36 -25.63
C ASN A 16 -6.71 23.05 -26.12
N HIS A 17 -7.74 23.38 -25.33
CA HIS A 17 -9.14 23.13 -25.67
C HIS A 17 -10.01 24.37 -25.41
N PRO A 18 -9.80 25.48 -26.16
CA PRO A 18 -10.49 26.76 -25.89
C PRO A 18 -12.00 26.68 -26.07
N ASN A 19 -12.48 25.74 -26.89
CA ASN A 19 -13.91 25.53 -27.15
C ASN A 19 -14.63 24.75 -26.04
N VAL A 20 -13.90 24.21 -25.06
CA VAL A 20 -14.44 23.39 -23.98
C VAL A 20 -14.47 24.22 -22.69
N SER A 21 -15.65 24.74 -22.35
CA SER A 21 -15.85 25.49 -21.10
C SER A 21 -15.95 24.54 -19.92
N VAL A 22 -14.89 24.44 -19.12
CA VAL A 22 -14.85 23.66 -17.90
C VAL A 22 -14.40 24.53 -16.73
N SER A 23 -15.20 24.57 -15.67
CA SER A 23 -14.84 25.24 -14.41
C SER A 23 -13.78 24.44 -13.66
N MET A 24 -12.98 25.11 -12.83
CA MET A 24 -11.96 24.45 -12.00
C MET A 24 -12.57 23.35 -11.10
N SER A 25 -13.78 23.58 -10.58
CA SER A 25 -14.50 22.61 -9.76
C SER A 25 -14.88 21.36 -10.54
N THR A 26 -15.40 21.52 -11.77
CA THR A 26 -15.70 20.40 -12.66
C THR A 26 -14.44 19.66 -13.08
N PHE A 27 -13.35 20.38 -13.36
CA PHE A 27 -12.06 19.80 -13.71
C PHE A 27 -11.49 18.94 -12.58
N LYS A 28 -11.52 19.46 -11.34
CA LYS A 28 -11.10 18.73 -10.14
C LYS A 28 -11.93 17.47 -9.89
N ARG A 29 -13.26 17.55 -10.09
CA ARG A 29 -14.17 16.41 -9.92
C ARG A 29 -13.93 15.30 -10.95
N ASN A 30 -13.56 15.68 -12.18
CA ASN A 30 -13.26 14.74 -13.24
C ASN A 30 -11.83 14.18 -13.18
N LYS A 31 -11.00 14.65 -12.23
CA LYS A 31 -9.69 14.05 -11.97
C LYS A 31 -9.92 12.60 -11.52
N PRO A 32 -9.17 11.62 -12.07
CA PRO A 32 -9.21 10.27 -11.53
C PRO A 32 -8.84 10.26 -10.04
N ASN A 33 -9.75 9.74 -9.21
CA ASN A 33 -9.58 9.73 -7.75
C ASN A 33 -8.43 8.81 -7.30
N ASN A 34 -8.14 7.76 -8.07
CA ASN A 34 -7.22 6.69 -7.68
C ASN A 34 -5.80 6.88 -8.26
N ILE A 35 -5.39 8.13 -8.48
CA ILE A 35 -4.06 8.44 -9.00
C ILE A 35 -3.30 9.30 -8.00
N GLU A 36 -2.33 8.68 -7.33
CA GLU A 36 -1.42 9.35 -6.42
C GLU A 36 -0.28 10.03 -7.21
N SER A 37 0.02 11.29 -6.88
CA SER A 37 1.10 12.02 -7.54
C SER A 37 2.47 11.57 -7.01
N THR A 38 3.44 11.47 -7.91
CA THR A 38 4.86 11.15 -7.69
C THR A 38 5.52 11.98 -6.59
N ARG A 39 5.00 13.15 -6.24
CA ARG A 39 5.55 14.03 -5.20
C ARG A 39 5.53 13.45 -3.78
N LYS A 40 4.64 12.49 -3.49
CA LYS A 40 4.69 11.74 -2.22
C LYS A 40 5.83 10.72 -2.17
N GLN A 41 6.53 10.47 -3.29
CA GLN A 41 7.59 9.47 -3.34
C GLN A 41 8.82 9.77 -2.49
N HIS A 42 9.13 11.04 -2.22
CA HIS A 42 10.33 11.36 -1.45
C HIS A 42 10.22 11.05 0.05
N TRP A 43 9.02 10.74 0.55
CA TRP A 43 8.76 10.39 1.95
C TRP A 43 8.79 8.88 2.22
N GLU A 44 8.84 8.05 1.17
CA GLU A 44 8.85 6.59 1.25
C GLU A 44 10.08 6.09 0.48
N GLY A 45 11.17 5.74 1.16
CA GLY A 45 12.46 5.37 0.54
C GLY A 45 12.42 4.21 -0.46
N CYS A 46 11.32 3.46 -0.53
CA CYS A 46 11.01 2.48 -1.58
C CYS A 46 9.50 2.39 -1.80
N LEU A 47 9.01 2.90 -2.95
CA LEU A 47 7.64 2.70 -3.45
C LEU A 47 7.64 1.74 -4.64
N CYS A 48 8.22 0.55 -4.44
CA CYS A 48 7.93 -0.54 -5.37
C CYS A 48 6.50 -1.05 -5.11
N ASP A 49 5.84 -1.50 -6.16
CA ASP A 49 4.47 -2.02 -6.08
C ASP A 49 4.35 -3.12 -5.00
N LEU A 50 5.40 -3.89 -4.76
CA LEU A 50 5.44 -4.91 -3.70
C LEU A 50 5.33 -4.29 -2.29
N CYS A 51 6.20 -3.35 -1.94
CA CYS A 51 6.21 -2.73 -0.61
C CYS A 51 4.90 -1.97 -0.35
N THR A 52 4.43 -1.18 -1.32
CA THR A 52 3.17 -0.45 -1.19
C THR A 52 1.98 -1.38 -1.00
N ASN A 53 1.93 -2.49 -1.74
CA ASN A 53 0.84 -3.45 -1.59
C ASN A 53 0.86 -4.20 -0.26
N ILE A 54 2.03 -4.41 0.35
CA ILE A 54 2.11 -4.94 1.72
C ILE A 54 1.43 -3.96 2.68
N ASP A 55 1.79 -2.67 2.63
CA ASP A 55 1.18 -1.67 3.51
C ASP A 55 -0.34 -1.55 3.30
N LEU A 56 -0.81 -1.64 2.04
CA LEU A 56 -2.24 -1.64 1.71
C LEU A 56 -2.99 -2.88 2.24
N LYS A 57 -2.38 -4.07 2.19
CA LYS A 57 -2.92 -5.29 2.79
C LYS A 57 -3.00 -5.18 4.32
N LEU A 58 -1.94 -4.71 4.96
CA LEU A 58 -1.92 -4.50 6.42
C LEU A 58 -2.99 -3.51 6.85
N LYS A 59 -3.19 -2.42 6.10
CA LYS A 59 -4.25 -1.46 6.35
C LYS A 59 -5.64 -2.11 6.32
N ALA A 60 -5.92 -2.95 5.32
CA ALA A 60 -7.19 -3.65 5.22
C ALA A 60 -7.40 -4.64 6.39
N LEU A 61 -6.36 -5.41 6.76
CA LEU A 61 -6.42 -6.33 7.89
C LEU A 61 -6.62 -5.60 9.23
N ASN A 62 -5.94 -4.47 9.45
CA ASN A 62 -6.11 -3.67 10.66
C ASN A 62 -7.51 -3.03 10.75
N GLN A 63 -8.08 -2.64 9.62
CA GLN A 63 -9.46 -2.17 9.54
C GLN A 63 -10.44 -3.30 9.89
N LEU A 64 -10.23 -4.50 9.35
CA LEU A 64 -11.01 -5.68 9.71
C LEU A 64 -10.91 -5.98 11.22
N ALA A 65 -9.70 -6.01 11.78
CA ALA A 65 -9.48 -6.23 13.20
C ALA A 65 -10.25 -5.20 14.04
N THR A 66 -10.19 -3.92 13.66
CA THR A 66 -10.94 -2.85 14.33
C THR A 66 -12.46 -3.07 14.24
N LYS A 67 -12.98 -3.44 13.06
CA LYS A 67 -14.40 -3.76 12.85
C LYS A 67 -14.87 -4.92 13.73
N LYS A 68 -13.97 -5.87 14.00
CA LYS A 68 -14.23 -7.09 14.80
C LYS A 68 -13.90 -6.93 16.29
N GLY A 69 -13.42 -5.77 16.72
CA GLY A 69 -12.98 -5.56 18.11
C GLY A 69 -11.75 -6.39 18.49
N SER A 70 -10.94 -6.79 17.51
CA SER A 70 -9.71 -7.55 17.71
C SER A 70 -8.50 -6.61 17.86
N GLU A 71 -7.59 -6.96 18.77
CA GLU A 71 -6.32 -6.28 18.98
C GLU A 71 -5.22 -6.74 18.00
N ILE A 72 -5.48 -7.79 17.21
CA ILE A 72 -4.54 -8.35 16.23
C ILE A 72 -4.31 -7.36 15.09
N LYS A 73 -3.20 -6.63 15.15
CA LYS A 73 -2.80 -5.61 14.19
C LYS A 73 -1.28 -5.60 14.02
N MET A 74 -0.84 -5.17 12.84
CA MET A 74 0.58 -4.85 12.60
C MET A 74 0.69 -3.40 12.15
N LYS A 75 1.65 -2.68 12.71
CA LYS A 75 1.89 -1.27 12.44
C LYS A 75 2.34 -1.03 11.01
N ASP A 76 3.32 -1.80 10.55
CA ASP A 76 3.97 -1.60 9.26
C ASP A 76 4.66 -2.88 8.76
N LYS A 77 5.15 -2.82 7.51
CA LYS A 77 5.92 -3.92 6.89
C LYS A 77 7.18 -4.33 7.66
N TYR A 78 7.77 -3.48 8.49
CA TYR A 78 8.97 -3.84 9.27
C TYR A 78 8.60 -4.71 10.47
N GLU A 79 7.43 -4.52 11.06
CA GLU A 79 6.89 -5.44 12.06
C GLU A 79 6.62 -6.83 11.46
N CYS A 80 6.07 -6.89 10.24
CA CYS A 80 5.95 -8.16 9.50
C CYS A 80 7.31 -8.84 9.29
N LEU A 81 8.33 -8.07 8.91
CA LEU A 81 9.68 -8.61 8.76
C LEU A 81 10.23 -9.14 10.09
N GLY A 82 9.96 -8.43 11.20
CA GLY A 82 10.40 -8.81 12.54
C GLY A 82 9.88 -10.19 12.99
N ILE A 83 8.66 -10.56 12.62
CA ILE A 83 8.10 -11.87 13.00
C ILE A 83 8.44 -12.99 12.02
N THR A 84 8.77 -12.65 10.77
CA THR A 84 9.14 -13.65 9.78
C THR A 84 10.63 -13.95 9.77
N LEU A 85 11.46 -13.13 10.41
CA LEU A 85 12.89 -13.33 10.50
C LEU A 85 13.29 -13.69 11.93
N CYS A 86 14.34 -14.50 12.04
CA CYS A 86 14.99 -14.80 13.29
C CYS A 86 15.55 -13.52 13.93
N GLN A 87 15.73 -13.52 15.25
CA GLN A 87 16.26 -12.36 15.95
C GLN A 87 17.62 -11.91 15.40
N LYS A 88 17.87 -10.61 15.51
CA LYS A 88 19.12 -10.00 15.05
C LYS A 88 20.29 -10.47 15.91
N SER A 89 21.43 -10.71 15.26
CA SER A 89 22.70 -10.87 15.97
C SER A 89 23.44 -9.54 15.83
N GLY A 90 23.35 -8.71 16.86
CA GLY A 90 23.81 -7.32 16.80
C GLY A 90 22.84 -6.43 16.00
N ARG A 91 23.35 -5.70 15.00
CA ARG A 91 22.56 -4.71 14.24
C ARG A 91 21.67 -5.33 13.15
N TYR A 92 22.02 -6.52 12.64
CA TYR A 92 21.42 -7.10 11.45
C TYR A 92 20.90 -8.52 11.70
N HIS A 93 19.97 -8.96 10.85
CA HIS A 93 19.57 -10.37 10.80
C HIS A 93 20.68 -11.19 10.15
N GLN A 94 20.82 -12.44 10.57
CA GLN A 94 21.77 -13.36 9.94
C GLN A 94 21.43 -13.57 8.47
N GLN A 95 22.45 -13.64 7.62
CA GLN A 95 22.27 -13.77 6.18
C GLN A 95 21.49 -15.05 5.82
N GLU A 96 21.78 -16.15 6.51
CA GLU A 96 21.11 -17.44 6.36
C GLU A 96 19.61 -17.33 6.61
N CYS A 97 19.21 -16.50 7.57
CA CYS A 97 17.81 -16.23 7.86
C CYS A 97 17.14 -15.43 6.73
N ILE A 98 17.81 -14.36 6.28
CA ILE A 98 17.33 -13.56 5.15
C ILE A 98 17.17 -14.43 3.90
N MET A 99 18.09 -15.37 3.68
CA MET A 99 18.06 -16.36 2.60
C MET A 99 17.11 -17.54 2.86
N ARG A 100 16.32 -17.52 3.95
CA ARG A 100 15.33 -18.56 4.31
C ARG A 100 15.92 -19.96 4.41
N LYS A 101 17.15 -20.09 4.91
CA LYS A 101 17.77 -21.39 5.19
C LYS A 101 17.28 -22.02 6.51
N TYR A 102 16.71 -21.23 7.40
CA TYR A 102 16.08 -21.70 8.64
C TYR A 102 14.58 -21.95 8.43
N LEU A 103 14.05 -23.02 9.05
CA LEU A 103 12.63 -23.38 9.00
C LEU A 103 11.80 -22.66 10.08
N ASP A 104 12.41 -22.34 11.22
CA ASP A 104 11.68 -21.85 12.40
C ASP A 104 11.20 -20.40 12.27
N CYS A 105 11.90 -19.57 11.48
CA CYS A 105 11.50 -18.19 11.18
C CYS A 105 10.99 -18.11 9.74
N SER A 106 9.69 -18.33 9.58
CA SER A 106 9.03 -18.43 8.28
C SER A 106 7.91 -17.39 8.10
N VAL A 107 7.34 -17.36 6.90
CA VAL A 107 6.14 -16.57 6.59
C VAL A 107 4.90 -17.11 7.30
N ASP A 108 4.92 -18.35 7.78
CA ASP A 108 3.80 -18.96 8.51
C ASP A 108 3.53 -18.26 9.84
N ASN A 109 4.54 -17.59 10.41
CA ASN A 109 4.36 -16.75 11.60
C ASN A 109 3.37 -15.60 11.35
N ILE A 110 3.26 -15.09 10.12
CA ILE A 110 2.22 -14.11 9.77
C ILE A 110 0.85 -14.76 9.80
N VAL A 111 0.72 -15.98 9.24
CA VAL A 111 -0.54 -16.72 9.24
C VAL A 111 -0.97 -17.01 10.67
N ALA A 112 -0.05 -17.51 11.50
CA ALA A 112 -0.29 -17.77 12.91
C ALA A 112 -0.71 -16.51 13.68
N HIS A 113 -0.07 -15.36 13.41
CA HIS A 113 -0.44 -14.08 14.03
C HIS A 113 -1.89 -13.67 13.70
N TYR A 114 -2.30 -13.81 12.43
CA TYR A 114 -3.65 -13.44 11.99
C TYR A 114 -4.69 -14.55 12.16
N GLN A 115 -4.30 -15.75 12.57
CA GLN A 115 -5.20 -16.90 12.75
C GLN A 115 -6.40 -16.58 13.65
N PRO A 116 -6.25 -15.90 14.82
CA PRO A 116 -7.39 -15.56 15.66
C PRO A 116 -8.40 -14.65 14.96
N LEU A 117 -7.93 -13.71 14.12
CA LEU A 117 -8.79 -12.85 13.33
C LEU A 117 -9.48 -13.63 12.21
N ALA A 118 -8.75 -14.55 11.55
CA ALA A 118 -9.28 -15.41 10.50
C ALA A 118 -10.41 -16.31 11.01
N THR A 119 -10.26 -16.88 12.22
CA THR A 119 -11.32 -17.70 12.84
C THR A 119 -12.60 -16.91 13.14
N GLN A 120 -12.50 -15.61 13.40
CA GLN A 120 -13.67 -14.73 13.59
C GLN A 120 -14.34 -14.30 12.28
N CYS A 121 -13.68 -14.54 11.14
CA CYS A 121 -14.06 -14.01 9.83
C CYS A 121 -14.09 -15.09 8.73
N ILE A 122 -14.38 -16.35 9.08
CA ILE A 122 -14.27 -17.53 8.19
C ILE A 122 -14.99 -17.32 6.84
N GLU A 123 -16.09 -16.58 6.81
CA GLU A 123 -16.91 -16.36 5.61
C GLU A 123 -16.80 -14.93 5.02
N GLU A 124 -15.94 -14.05 5.57
CA GLU A 124 -15.78 -12.68 5.08
C GLU A 124 -14.59 -12.55 4.12
N GLU A 125 -14.86 -12.10 2.89
CA GLU A 125 -13.81 -11.68 1.97
C GLU A 125 -13.25 -10.30 2.36
N VAL A 126 -11.92 -10.22 2.46
CA VAL A 126 -11.22 -8.95 2.72
C VAL A 126 -10.88 -8.27 1.41
N THR A 127 -11.49 -7.11 1.18
CA THR A 127 -11.15 -6.26 0.05
C THR A 127 -10.06 -5.27 0.42
N TYR A 128 -9.12 -5.03 -0.50
CA TYR A 128 -8.07 -4.03 -0.34
C TYR A 128 -7.80 -3.34 -1.67
N THR A 129 -7.31 -2.10 -1.60
CA THR A 129 -6.85 -1.39 -2.79
C THR A 129 -5.47 -1.92 -3.17
N LYS A 130 -5.22 -2.16 -4.46
CA LYS A 130 -3.92 -2.58 -4.98
C LYS A 130 -3.28 -1.41 -5.75
N TRP A 131 -2.00 -1.18 -5.49
CA TRP A 131 -1.16 -0.29 -6.28
C TRP A 131 -0.46 -1.08 -7.39
N GLU A 132 -0.59 -0.64 -8.62
CA GLU A 132 0.09 -1.26 -9.76
C GLU A 132 0.48 -0.22 -10.82
N ARG A 133 1.62 -0.48 -11.48
CA ARG A 133 1.99 0.27 -12.68
C ARG A 133 1.09 -0.09 -13.86
N VAL A 134 0.21 0.84 -14.22
CA VAL A 134 -0.59 0.72 -15.44
C VAL A 134 0.25 1.12 -16.65
N LYS A 135 0.52 0.17 -17.57
CA LYS A 135 1.06 0.52 -18.89
C LYS A 135 -0.05 1.22 -19.67
N LYS A 136 0.21 2.44 -20.11
CA LYS A 136 -0.68 3.11 -21.06
C LYS A 136 -0.58 2.35 -22.38
N ASN A 137 -1.67 1.72 -22.81
CA ASN A 137 -1.80 1.32 -24.22
C ASN A 137 -1.91 2.63 -24.99
N CYS A 138 -0.81 3.05 -25.62
CA CYS A 138 -0.81 4.09 -26.64
C CYS A 138 -1.22 3.45 -27.97
#